data_AF-A0A847VD56-F1
#
_entry.id   AF-A0A847VD56-F1
#
_cell.length_a   1.000
_cell.length_b   1.000
_cell.length_c   1.000
_cell.angle_alpha   90.00
_cell.angle_beta   90.00
_cell.angle_gamma   90.00
#
_symmetry.space_group_name_H-M   'P 1'
#
loop_
_entity.id
_entity.type
_entity.pdbx_description
1 polymer ?
#
loop_
_entity_poly.entity_id
_entity_poly.type
_entity_poly.pdbx_seq_one_letter_code
_entity_poly.pdbx_strand_id
1 'polypeptide(L)' 'MRFLESITEFSISVDGTALTGVNFVDGTFNYTLSLSSYSVGNHTLVVTVKDNYGKTDSKSVIFTVEPPSGE' A
#
# COMPACT_ATOMS: atom_id res chain seq x y z
N MET A 1 3.00 23.10 22.84
CA MET A 1 2.66 23.23 21.40
C MET A 1 2.79 21.86 20.78
N ARG A 2 1.70 21.25 20.30
CA ARG A 2 1.79 19.99 19.53
C ARG A 2 2.18 20.39 18.12
N PHE A 3 3.42 20.14 17.73
CA PHE A 3 3.75 20.12 16.31
C PHE A 3 2.95 18.96 15.70
N LEU A 4 1.98 19.27 14.86
CA LEU A 4 1.16 18.29 14.15
C LEU A 4 2.08 17.59 13.15
N GLU A 5 2.63 16.43 13.53
CA GLU A 5 3.31 15.53 12.60
C GLU A 5 2.29 15.21 11.49
N SER A 6 2.55 15.71 10.29
CA SER A 6 1.65 15.62 9.14
C SER A 6 2.33 14.80 8.05
N ILE A 7 1.58 13.89 7.45
CA ILE A 7 2.10 13.08 6.34
C ILE A 7 2.18 13.96 5.10
N THR A 8 3.36 14.02 4.49
CA THR A 8 3.65 14.80 3.29
C THR A 8 3.76 13.93 2.04
N GLU A 9 4.20 12.69 2.18
CA GLU A 9 4.26 11.72 1.09
C GLU A 9 3.61 10.41 1.52
N PHE A 10 2.82 9.84 0.62
CA PHE A 10 2.18 8.53 0.75
C PHE A 10 2.47 7.74 -0.52
N SER A 11 2.92 6.49 -0.35
CA SER A 11 3.13 5.57 -1.46
C SER A 11 2.70 4.17 -1.07
N ILE A 12 2.22 3.42 -2.05
CA ILE A 12 1.79 2.04 -1.90
C ILE A 12 2.26 1.24 -3.11
N SER A 13 2.77 0.04 -2.87
CA SER A 13 3.28 -0.86 -3.90
C SER A 13 2.89 -2.30 -3.63
N VAL A 14 2.76 -3.10 -4.68
CA VAL A 14 2.60 -4.56 -4.59
C VAL A 14 3.77 -5.20 -5.32
N ASP A 15 4.52 -6.06 -4.63
CA ASP A 15 5.73 -6.73 -5.15
C ASP A 15 6.75 -5.77 -5.77
N GLY A 16 6.89 -4.59 -5.18
CA GLY A 16 7.79 -3.52 -5.66
C GLY A 16 7.21 -2.66 -6.79
N THR A 17 6.02 -2.97 -7.32
CA THR A 17 5.35 -2.14 -8.32
C THR A 17 4.46 -1.10 -7.63
N ALA A 18 4.76 0.18 -7.83
CA ALA A 18 3.97 1.27 -7.25
C ALA A 18 2.55 1.32 -7.84
N LEU A 19 1.55 1.48 -6.97
CA LEU A 19 0.16 1.69 -7.38
C LEU A 19 -0.12 3.19 -7.53
N THR A 20 -0.83 3.55 -8.59
CA THR A 20 -1.21 4.93 -8.89
C THR A 20 -2.68 5.20 -8.58
N GLY A 21 -3.04 6.46 -8.31
CA GLY A 21 -4.43 6.87 -8.13
C GLY A 21 -5.03 6.50 -6.77
N VAL A 22 -4.20 6.19 -5.78
CA VAL A 22 -4.67 5.92 -4.41
C VAL A 22 -4.98 7.25 -3.72
N ASN A 23 -6.22 7.40 -3.26
CA ASN A 23 -6.63 8.57 -2.50
C ASN A 23 -6.29 8.37 -1.02
N PHE A 24 -5.43 9.22 -0.49
CA PHE A 24 -5.02 9.24 0.92
C PHE A 24 -5.54 10.52 1.57
N VAL A 25 -6.41 10.37 2.57
CA VAL A 25 -7.07 11.48 3.25
C VAL A 25 -7.04 11.20 4.76
N ASP A 26 -6.49 12.13 5.53
CA ASP A 26 -6.46 12.10 7.00
C ASP A 26 -5.98 10.77 7.60
N GLY A 27 -4.89 10.22 7.07
CA GLY A 27 -4.32 8.96 7.59
C GLY A 27 -4.98 7.69 7.06
N THR A 28 -6.01 7.82 6.22
CA THR A 28 -6.78 6.70 5.69
C THR A 28 -6.67 6.63 4.17
N PHE A 29 -6.59 5.42 3.63
CA PHE A 29 -6.74 5.16 2.20
C PHE A 29 -7.65 3.96 1.97
N ASN A 30 -8.25 3.91 0.79
CA ASN A 30 -8.97 2.74 0.29
C ASN A 30 -8.48 2.47 -1.12
N TYR A 31 -8.21 1.19 -1.43
CA TYR A 31 -7.76 0.79 -2.75
C TYR A 31 -8.32 -0.60 -3.09
N THR A 32 -8.85 -0.74 -4.30
CA THR A 32 -9.32 -2.02 -4.83
C THR A 32 -8.32 -2.53 -5.84
N LEU A 33 -7.72 -3.69 -5.54
CA LEU A 33 -6.75 -4.34 -6.41
C LEU A 33 -7.45 -5.36 -7.32
N SER A 34 -7.22 -5.28 -8.63
CA SER A 34 -7.62 -6.34 -9.57
C SER A 34 -6.57 -7.45 -9.55
N LEU A 35 -6.96 -8.65 -9.12
CA LEU A 35 -6.06 -9.81 -9.04
C LEU A 35 -5.82 -10.50 -10.39
N SER A 36 -6.57 -10.14 -11.43
CA SER A 36 -6.48 -10.77 -12.76
C SER A 36 -5.12 -10.67 -13.45
N SER A 37 -4.29 -9.71 -13.04
CA SER A 37 -2.93 -9.50 -13.58
C SER A 37 -1.83 -10.06 -12.68
N TYR A 38 -2.18 -10.64 -11.53
CA TYR A 38 -1.25 -11.23 -10.57
C TYR A 38 -1.23 -12.75 -10.74
N SER A 39 -0.04 -13.34 -10.59
CA SER A 39 0.12 -14.80 -10.58
C SER A 39 -0.54 -15.42 -9.34
N VAL A 40 -0.88 -16.70 -9.41
CA VAL A 40 -1.21 -17.47 -8.20
C VAL A 40 0.01 -17.51 -7.27
N GLY A 41 -0.20 -17.26 -5.98
CA GLY A 41 0.87 -17.28 -4.97
C GLY A 41 0.80 -16.13 -3.97
N ASN A 42 1.87 -15.97 -3.20
CA ASN A 42 1.97 -14.94 -2.17
C ASN A 42 2.49 -13.63 -2.76
N HIS A 43 1.83 -12.55 -2.40
CA HIS A 43 2.16 -11.18 -2.80
C HIS A 43 2.34 -10.31 -1.56
N THR A 44 3.19 -9.29 -1.68
CA THR A 44 3.49 -8.35 -0.60
C THR A 44 3.07 -6.95 -0.99
N LEU A 45 2.06 -6.42 -0.28
CA LEU A 45 1.67 -5.03 -0.34
C LEU A 45 2.49 -4.25 0.69
N VAL A 46 3.13 -3.16 0.27
CA VAL A 46 3.90 -2.27 1.13
C VAL A 46 3.31 -0.87 1.06
N VAL A 47 3.05 -0.27 2.22
CA VAL A 47 2.67 1.12 2.38
C VAL A 47 3.83 1.85 3.02
N THR A 48 4.20 3.00 2.46
CA THR A 48 5.25 3.87 3.00
C THR A 48 4.72 5.29 3.11
N VAL A 49 4.93 5.91 4.28
CA VAL A 49 4.56 7.30 4.56
C VAL A 49 5.78 8.09 4.98
N LYS A 50 5.79 9.38 4.68
CA LYS A 50 6.81 10.32 5.13
C LYS A 50 6.16 11.52 5.79
N ASP A 51 6.65 11.90 6.97
CA ASP A 51 6.18 13.08 7.70
C ASP A 51 6.82 14.38 7.16
N ASN A 52 6.35 15.52 7.66
CA ASN A 52 6.88 16.84 7.32
C ASN A 52 8.27 17.15 7.92
N TYR A 53 8.82 16.24 8.73
CA TYR A 53 10.19 16.28 9.25
C TYR A 53 11.13 15.37 8.45
N GLY A 54 10.62 14.70 7.41
CA GLY A 54 11.37 13.78 6.57
C GLY A 54 11.57 12.39 7.16
N LYS A 55 10.90 12.04 8.27
CA LYS A 55 10.91 10.66 8.77
C LYS A 55 9.99 9.80 7.92
N THR A 56 10.46 8.60 7.61
CA THR A 56 9.72 7.62 6.83
C THR A 56 9.40 6.41 7.69
N ASP A 57 8.18 5.90 7.58
CA ASP A 57 7.78 4.62 8.15
C ASP A 57 7.09 3.76 7.09
N SER A 58 7.16 2.44 7.26
CA SER A 58 6.57 1.50 6.30
C SER A 58 5.92 0.30 6.99
N LYS A 59 4.85 -0.20 6.38
CA LYS A 59 4.17 -1.43 6.80
C LYS A 59 3.88 -2.32 5.60
N SER A 60 3.95 -3.63 5.82
CA SER A 60 3.65 -4.64 4.82
C SER A 60 2.46 -5.51 5.21
N VAL A 61 1.67 -5.89 4.21
CA VAL A 61 0.61 -6.89 4.30
C VAL A 61 0.91 -7.97 3.26
N ILE A 62 0.91 -9.23 3.71
CA ILE A 62 1.05 -10.38 2.81
C ILE A 62 -0.34 -10.90 2.51
N PHE A 63 -0.63 -11.14 1.24
CA PHE A 63 -1.88 -11.77 0.79
C PHE A 63 -1.56 -12.86 -0.23
N THR A 64 -2.49 -13.80 -0.39
CA THR A 64 -2.35 -14.92 -1.33
C THR A 64 -3.40 -14.79 -2.43
N VAL A 65 -2.96 -14.88 -3.67
CA VAL A 65 -3.84 -15.06 -4.84
C VAL A 65 -3.99 -16.56 -5.04
N GLU A 66 -5.20 -17.05 -4.87
CA GLU A 66 -5.55 -18.46 -5.09
C GLU A 66 -5.92 -18.70 -6.55
N PRO A 67 -5.72 -19.93 -7.06
CA PRO A 67 -6.21 -20.29 -8.39
C PRO A 67 -7.75 -20.21 -8.41
N PRO A 68 -8.34 -19.99 -9.60
CA PRO A 68 -9.78 -20.10 -9.74
C PRO A 68 -10.22 -21.50 -9.29
N SER A 69 -11.25 -21.56 -8.45
CA SER A 69 -11.76 -22.82 -7.91
C SER A 69 -12.20 -23.73 -9.06
N GLY A 70 -11.41 -24.76 -9.39
CA GLY A 70 -11.73 -25.70 -10.47
C GLY A 70 -10.55 -26.22 -11.31
N GLU A 71 -9.32 -25.75 -11.08
CA GLU A 71 -8.08 -26.32 -11.67
C GLU A 71 -7.40 -27.35 -10.75
#